data_AF-A0A967XQP4-F1
#
_entry.id   AF-A0A967XQP4-F1
#
_cell.length_a   1.000
_cell.length_b   1.000
_cell.length_c   1.000
_cell.angle_alpha   90.00
_cell.angle_beta   90.00
_cell.angle_gamma   90.00
#
_symmetry.space_group_name_H-M   'P 1'
#
loop_
_entity.id
_entity.type
_entity.pdbx_description
1 polymer ?
#
loop_
_entity_poly.entity_id
_entity_poly.type
_entity_poly.pdbx_seq_one_letter_code
_entity_poly.pdbx_strand_id
1 'polypeptide(L)' 'MSEPGTDTDQDRTKHRRELLHQMLRIRHFEDKCAELYSATKIRGFLHLYVGEEAVAVGTIGALQPDDPVVS' A
#
# COMPACT_ATOMS: atom_id res chain seq x y z
N MET A 1 -35.61 -6.32 0.52
CA MET A 1 -34.79 -6.59 -0.68
C MET A 1 -34.23 -5.24 -1.11
N SER A 2 -32.97 -4.96 -0.77
CA SER A 2 -32.32 -3.68 -1.13
C SER A 2 -31.67 -3.82 -2.51
N GLU A 3 -31.89 -2.84 -3.38
CA GLU A 3 -31.38 -2.83 -4.77
C GLU A 3 -29.84 -2.80 -4.83
N PRO A 4 -29.21 -3.41 -5.85
CA PRO A 4 -27.76 -3.39 -6.00
C PRO A 4 -27.28 -1.95 -6.25
N GLY A 5 -26.39 -1.50 -5.37
CA GLY A 5 -26.05 -0.10 -5.13
C GLY A 5 -25.37 0.62 -6.29
N THR A 6 -25.79 1.87 -6.48
CA THR A 6 -25.16 2.86 -7.36
C THR A 6 -23.88 3.37 -6.70
N ASP A 7 -22.74 2.75 -6.99
CA ASP A 7 -21.42 3.31 -6.68
C ASP A 7 -21.29 4.68 -7.37
N THR A 8 -21.11 5.75 -6.59
CA THR A 8 -21.05 7.12 -7.14
C THR A 8 -19.66 7.42 -7.70
N ASP A 9 -19.56 8.40 -8.62
CA ASP A 9 -18.24 8.82 -9.12
C ASP A 9 -17.33 9.37 -8.01
N GLN A 10 -17.93 9.95 -6.98
CA GLN A 10 -17.25 10.43 -5.79
C GLN A 10 -16.64 9.28 -4.97
N ASP A 11 -17.35 8.16 -4.84
CA ASP A 11 -16.87 6.98 -4.10
C ASP A 11 -15.68 6.33 -4.80
N ARG A 12 -15.75 6.17 -6.13
CA ARG A 12 -14.61 5.71 -6.95
C ARG A 12 -13.40 6.62 -6.84
N THR A 13 -13.63 7.93 -6.90
CA THR A 13 -12.56 8.93 -6.79
C THR A 13 -11.90 8.86 -5.42
N LYS A 14 -12.69 8.75 -4.34
CA LYS A 14 -12.18 8.59 -2.98
C LYS A 14 -11.35 7.31 -2.85
N HIS A 15 -11.86 6.18 -3.36
CA HIS A 15 -11.16 4.90 -3.32
C HIS A 15 -9.80 4.96 -4.05
N ARG A 16 -9.77 5.49 -5.28
CA ARG A 16 -8.51 5.67 -6.05
C ARG A 16 -7.50 6.56 -5.34
N ARG A 17 -7.96 7.64 -4.69
CA ARG A 17 -7.08 8.53 -3.91
C ARG A 17 -6.50 7.82 -2.70
N GLU A 18 -7.28 6.98 -2.03
CA GLU A 18 -6.78 6.20 -0.90
C GLU A 18 -5.70 5.20 -1.35
N LEU A 19 -5.95 4.46 -2.44
CA LEU A 19 -4.95 3.53 -2.99
C LEU A 19 -3.64 4.26 -3.35
N LEU A 20 -3.74 5.41 -4.04
CA LEU A 20 -2.57 6.21 -4.38
C LEU A 20 -1.83 6.72 -3.14
N HIS A 21 -2.58 7.21 -2.15
CA HIS A 21 -2.00 7.69 -0.90
C HIS A 21 -1.25 6.58 -0.14
N GLN A 22 -1.79 5.36 -0.11
CA GLN A 22 -1.12 4.21 0.49
C GLN A 22 0.14 3.80 -0.27
N MET A 23 0.09 3.75 -1.61
CA MET A 23 1.29 3.45 -2.42
C MET A 23 2.39 4.50 -2.22
N LEU A 24 2.02 5.79 -2.20
CA LEU A 24 2.98 6.85 -1.92
C LEU A 24 3.56 6.73 -0.52
N ARG A 25 2.77 6.38 0.50
CA ARG A 25 3.27 6.14 1.85
C ARG A 25 4.35 5.05 1.86
N ILE A 26 4.10 3.92 1.21
CA ILE A 26 5.09 2.82 1.11
C ILE A 26 6.35 3.33 0.42
N ARG A 27 6.23 3.99 -0.74
CA ARG A 27 7.37 4.57 -1.46
C ARG A 27 8.24 5.47 -0.58
N HIS A 28 7.62 6.45 0.08
CA HIS A 28 8.36 7.41 0.92
C HIS A 28 9.01 6.74 2.13
N PHE A 29 8.37 5.71 2.70
CA PHE A 29 8.95 4.94 3.78
C PHE A 29 10.20 4.19 3.32
N GLU A 30 10.11 3.48 2.20
CA GLU A 30 11.21 2.70 1.62
C GLU A 30 12.38 3.62 1.20
N ASP A 31 12.10 4.75 0.55
CA ASP A 31 13.11 5.75 0.20
C ASP A 31 13.83 6.26 1.46
N LYS A 32 13.07 6.50 2.56
CA LYS A 32 13.67 6.92 3.82
C LYS A 32 14.52 5.82 4.45
N CYS A 33 14.10 4.57 4.35
CA CYS A 33 14.90 3.42 4.77
C CYS A 33 16.22 3.35 3.99
N ALA A 34 16.19 3.56 2.67
CA ALA A 34 17.39 3.61 1.82
C ALA A 34 18.37 4.73 2.24
N GLU A 35 17.85 5.93 2.53
CA GLU A 35 18.66 7.04 3.05
C GLU A 35 19.33 6.68 4.39
N LEU A 36 18.56 6.13 5.33
CA LEU A 36 19.06 5.78 6.67
C LEU A 36 20.04 4.61 6.63
N TYR A 37 19.86 3.67 5.70
CA TYR A 37 20.81 2.60 5.44
C TYR A 37 22.13 3.15 4.92
N SER A 38 22.08 4.05 3.93
CA SER A 38 23.26 4.73 3.39
C SER A 38 23.98 5.55 4.47
N ALA A 39 23.23 6.15 5.40
CA ALA A 39 23.77 6.85 6.57
C ALA A 39 24.26 5.91 7.69
N THR A 40 24.31 4.60 7.47
CA THR A 40 24.73 3.57 8.45
C THR A 40 23.89 3.58 9.75
N LYS A 41 22.66 4.11 9.68
CA LYS A 41 21.69 4.11 10.78
C LYS A 41 20.87 2.83 10.80
N ILE A 42 20.70 2.19 9.65
CA ILE A 42 20.20 0.81 9.52
C ILE A 42 21.40 -0.09 9.18
N ARG A 43 21.47 -1.27 9.79
CA ARG A 43 22.57 -2.23 9.63
C ARG A 43 22.03 -3.63 9.36
N GLY A 44 22.82 -4.46 8.70
CA GLY A 44 22.41 -5.81 8.29
C GLY A 44 21.79 -5.79 6.90
N PHE A 45 20.77 -6.62 6.67
CA PHE A 45 20.09 -6.70 5.38
C PHE A 45 18.92 -5.71 5.32
N LEU A 46 18.74 -5.09 4.16
CA LEU A 46 17.60 -4.25 3.84
C LEU A 46 17.10 -4.63 2.45
N HIS A 47 15.88 -5.17 2.39
CA HIS A 47 15.17 -5.47 1.15
C HIS A 47 14.09 -4.41 0.99
N LEU A 48 14.15 -3.66 -0.12
CA LEU A 48 13.23 -2.57 -0.39
C LEU A 48 12.15 -3.03 -1.35
N TYR A 49 10.91 -2.58 -1.11
CA TYR A 49 9.73 -2.91 -1.92
C TYR A 49 9.38 -1.86 -2.99
N VAL A 50 10.36 -1.00 -3.31
CA VAL A 50 10.20 0.12 -4.26
C VAL A 50 9.83 -0.41 -5.65
N GLY A 51 8.66 0.00 -6.15
CA GLY A 51 8.13 -0.40 -7.45
C GLY A 51 7.06 -1.50 -7.39
N GLU A 52 6.87 -2.12 -6.22
CA GLU A 52 5.91 -3.20 -6.01
C GLU A 52 4.69 -2.77 -5.16
N GLU A 53 4.53 -1.47 -4.90
CA GLU A 53 3.54 -0.96 -3.93
C GLU A 53 2.10 -1.33 -4.28
N ALA A 54 1.78 -1.39 -5.57
CA ALA A 54 0.47 -1.78 -6.05
C ALA A 54 0.10 -3.23 -5.67
N VAL A 55 1.08 -4.12 -5.52
CA VAL A 55 0.86 -5.50 -5.09
C VAL A 55 0.35 -5.50 -3.65
N ALA A 56 1.08 -4.86 -2.73
CA ALA A 56 0.69 -4.82 -1.32
C ALA A 56 -0.66 -4.10 -1.12
N VAL A 57 -0.81 -2.90 -1.70
CA VAL A 57 -2.03 -2.09 -1.55
C VAL A 57 -3.24 -2.75 -2.20
N GLY A 58 -3.07 -3.33 -3.39
CA GLY A 58 -4.14 -4.01 -4.12
C GLY A 58 -4.58 -5.30 -3.45
N THR A 59 -3.62 -6.16 -3.05
CA THR A 59 -3.93 -7.43 -2.38
C THR A 59 -4.58 -7.18 -1.02
N ILE A 60 -3.97 -6.37 -0.15
CA ILE A 60 -4.54 -6.11 1.19
C ILE A 60 -5.89 -5.39 1.10
N GLY A 61 -6.08 -4.50 0.11
CA GLY A 61 -7.37 -3.83 -0.11
C GLY A 61 -8.49 -4.75 -0.59
N ALA A 62 -8.17 -5.93 -1.13
CA ALA A 62 -9.14 -6.90 -1.63
C ALA A 62 -9.46 -8.03 -0.62
N LEU A 63 -8.60 -8.23 0.38
CA LEU A 63 -8.77 -9.27 1.41
C LEU A 63 -9.65 -8.77 2.56
N GLN A 64 -10.25 -9.72 3.28
CA GLN A 64 -10.88 -9.47 4.57
C GLN A 64 -9.83 -9.45 5.70
N PRO A 65 -10.12 -8.79 6.83
CA PRO A 65 -9.17 -8.67 7.94
C PRO A 65 -8.71 -10.01 8.55
N ASP A 66 -9.48 -11.08 8.37
CA ASP A 66 -9.23 -12.42 8.88
C ASP A 66 -8.60 -13.36 7.84
N ASP A 67 -8.40 -12.91 6.60
CA ASP A 67 -7.74 -13.70 5.56
C ASP A 67 -6.24 -13.88 5.89
N PRO A 68 -5.69 -15.10 5.79
CA PRO A 68 -4.27 -15.36 6.06
C PRO A 68 -3.36 -14.83 4.95
N VAL A 69 -2.25 -14.20 5.32
CA VAL A 69 -1.22 -13.67 4.40
C VAL A 69 0.17 -14.14 4.81
N VAL A 70 1.00 -14.49 3.82
CA VAL A 70 2.42 -14.86 3.99
C VAL A 70 3.27 -14.09 2.95
N SER A 71 4.48 -13.67 3.34
CA SER A 71 5.44 -12.93 2.52
C SER A 71 6.88 -13.33 2.84
#